data_AF-A0A0S3TNW4-F1
#
_entry.id   AF-A0A0S3TNW4-F1
#
_cell.length_a   1.000
_cell.length_b   1.000
_cell.length_c   1.000
_cell.angle_alpha   90.00
_cell.angle_beta   90.00
_cell.angle_gamma   90.00
#
_symmetry.space_group_name_H-M   'P 1'
#
loop_
_entity.id
_entity.type
_entity.pdbx_description
1 polymer ?
#
loop_
_entity_poly.entity_id
_entity_poly.type
_entity_poly.pdbx_seq_one_letter_code
_entity_poly.pdbx_strand_id
1 'polypeptide(L)'
;MNIRSTGLYLQRFLLYVGVGCGILGVINSDTVYSQTNSRIFIRVTEPTGTYFKRRVNWFRQSPQITSNLQRCRAELNDEFTISSYRNPVGLQPIRERNTNSIYFGNIEYPQDYWEVTLQNASGCRNQENASTGPWFVYKNHVQILQAPQ
;
A
#
# COMPACT_ATOMS: atom_id res chain seq x y z
N MET A 1 -2.49 -78.44 -51.28
CA MET A 1 -3.78 -78.53 -51.97
C MET A 1 -4.90 -78.56 -50.93
N ASN A 2 -5.42 -77.40 -50.53
CA ASN A 2 -6.86 -77.14 -50.41
C ASN A 2 -7.04 -75.63 -50.19
N ILE A 3 -7.80 -75.00 -51.08
CA ILE A 3 -8.17 -73.58 -51.09
C ILE A 3 -9.66 -73.54 -50.78
N ARG A 4 -10.08 -72.69 -49.84
CA ARG A 4 -11.43 -72.11 -49.86
C ARG A 4 -11.38 -70.63 -49.50
N SER A 5 -11.56 -69.85 -50.56
CA SER A 5 -12.08 -68.47 -50.62
C SER A 5 -13.51 -68.46 -50.03
N THR A 6 -14.12 -67.38 -49.52
CA THR A 6 -14.32 -66.01 -50.05
C THR A 6 -15.02 -65.17 -48.96
N GLY A 7 -14.84 -63.85 -48.95
CA GLY A 7 -15.77 -62.94 -48.25
C GLY A 7 -15.25 -61.52 -48.01
N LEU A 8 -15.14 -60.70 -49.06
CA LEU A 8 -14.78 -59.28 -49.05
C LEU A 8 -15.86 -58.41 -48.39
N TYR A 9 -15.45 -57.39 -47.60
CA TYR A 9 -16.10 -56.07 -47.67
C TYR A 9 -15.08 -54.95 -47.43
N LEU A 10 -14.77 -54.29 -48.54
CA LEU A 10 -13.89 -53.15 -48.75
C LEU A 10 -14.74 -51.85 -48.74
N GLN A 11 -14.09 -50.71 -48.56
CA GLN A 11 -14.58 -49.32 -48.66
C GLN A 11 -15.31 -48.81 -47.40
N ARG A 12 -14.83 -47.73 -46.75
CA ARG A 12 -14.69 -46.40 -47.36
C ARG A 12 -13.63 -45.51 -46.67
N PHE A 13 -12.73 -45.00 -47.51
CA PHE A 13 -12.27 -43.60 -47.60
C PHE A 13 -11.37 -42.99 -46.51
N LEU A 14 -10.07 -43.17 -46.72
CA LEU A 14 -9.06 -42.09 -46.59
C LEU A 14 -9.38 -40.96 -47.59
N LEU A 15 -9.40 -39.70 -47.13
CA LEU A 15 -9.23 -38.42 -47.87
C LEU A 15 -9.38 -37.34 -46.74
N TYR A 16 -8.38 -36.55 -46.33
CA TYR A 16 -7.69 -35.51 -47.10
C TYR A 16 -6.33 -35.16 -46.45
N VAL A 17 -5.30 -35.08 -47.28
CA VAL A 17 -4.03 -34.36 -47.05
C VAL A 17 -4.19 -32.95 -47.61
N GLY A 18 -3.75 -31.91 -46.91
CA GLY A 18 -3.84 -30.53 -47.40
C GLY A 18 -3.23 -29.45 -46.51
N VAL A 19 -1.89 -29.42 -46.45
CA VAL A 19 -0.99 -28.24 -46.50
C VAL A 19 -1.39 -26.94 -45.78
N GLY A 20 -0.52 -26.53 -44.83
CA GLY A 20 -0.39 -25.15 -44.36
C GLY A 20 0.72 -24.96 -43.33
N CYS A 21 1.99 -24.89 -43.78
CA CYS A 21 3.08 -24.32 -42.96
C CYS A 21 2.84 -22.82 -42.78
N GLY A 22 2.93 -22.32 -41.54
CA GLY A 22 2.63 -20.91 -41.27
C GLY A 22 2.93 -20.43 -39.85
N ILE A 23 4.19 -20.58 -39.41
CA ILE A 23 4.99 -19.53 -38.75
C ILE A 23 4.50 -18.95 -37.39
N LEU A 24 5.45 -18.99 -36.43
CA LEU A 24 5.64 -18.15 -35.25
C LEU A 24 4.73 -18.36 -34.03
N GLY A 25 5.30 -19.10 -33.07
CA GLY A 25 5.59 -18.56 -31.74
C GLY A 25 4.49 -17.70 -31.14
N VAL A 26 3.47 -18.34 -30.55
CA VAL A 26 2.87 -17.77 -29.35
C VAL A 26 3.91 -17.99 -28.27
N ILE A 27 4.88 -17.05 -28.21
CA ILE A 27 5.48 -16.65 -26.95
C ILE A 27 4.29 -16.56 -26.01
N ASN A 28 4.24 -17.44 -25.01
CA ASN A 28 3.55 -17.08 -23.79
C ASN A 28 4.20 -15.77 -23.40
N SER A 29 3.52 -14.66 -23.69
CA SER A 29 3.77 -13.44 -22.98
C SER A 29 3.45 -13.85 -21.56
N ASP A 30 4.47 -14.27 -20.81
CA ASP A 30 4.57 -13.86 -19.43
C ASP A 30 4.25 -12.38 -19.51
N THR A 31 3.01 -12.02 -19.21
CA THR A 31 2.66 -10.68 -18.85
C THR A 31 3.42 -10.48 -17.55
N VAL A 32 4.71 -10.17 -17.71
CA VAL A 32 5.48 -9.46 -16.73
C VAL A 32 4.72 -8.17 -16.61
N TYR A 33 3.77 -8.15 -15.68
CA TYR A 33 3.32 -6.90 -15.10
C TYR A 33 4.62 -6.21 -14.75
N SER A 34 4.94 -5.15 -15.49
CA SER A 34 5.89 -4.18 -15.01
C SER A 34 5.39 -3.85 -13.61
N GLN A 35 6.09 -4.33 -12.59
CA GLN A 35 5.93 -3.77 -11.26
C GLN A 35 6.35 -2.33 -11.48
N THR A 36 5.38 -1.46 -11.75
CA THR A 36 5.56 -0.03 -11.69
C THR A 36 5.86 0.21 -10.23
N ASN A 37 7.14 0.11 -9.95
CA ASN A 37 7.79 0.32 -8.69
C ASN A 37 7.41 1.77 -8.39
N SER A 38 6.31 2.00 -7.69
CA SER A 38 5.77 3.33 -7.47
C SER A 38 6.18 3.72 -6.06
N ARG A 39 6.89 4.84 -5.95
CA ARG A 39 7.18 5.41 -4.63
C ARG A 39 5.91 6.11 -4.16
N ILE A 40 5.48 5.73 -2.96
CA ILE A 40 4.34 6.36 -2.30
C ILE A 40 4.91 7.40 -1.35
N PHE A 41 4.39 8.61 -1.43
CA PHE A 41 4.79 9.74 -0.60
C PHE A 41 3.59 10.25 0.19
N ILE A 42 3.87 10.78 1.37
CA ILE A 42 2.94 11.61 2.12
C ILE A 42 3.50 13.03 2.09
N ARG A 43 2.73 13.96 1.54
CA ARG A 43 3.01 15.40 1.57
C ARG A 43 2.15 16.06 2.65
N VAL A 44 2.75 16.89 3.49
CA VAL A 44 2.02 17.69 4.47
C VAL A 44 1.36 18.89 3.79
N THR A 45 0.06 19.07 4.03
CA THR A 45 -0.76 20.14 3.45
C THR A 45 -1.29 21.13 4.48
N GLU A 46 -1.18 20.82 5.78
CA GLU A 46 -1.62 21.70 6.85
C GLU A 46 -0.69 22.93 7.01
N PRO A 47 -1.20 24.17 6.90
CA PRO A 47 -0.37 25.38 6.95
C PRO A 47 0.46 25.53 8.23
N THR A 48 -0.07 25.07 9.36
CA THR A 48 0.63 25.10 10.65
C THR A 48 1.62 23.94 10.84
N GLY A 49 1.72 23.06 9.85
CA GLY A 49 2.39 21.78 9.93
C GLY A 49 1.55 20.72 10.63
N THR A 50 2.09 19.52 10.75
CA THR A 50 1.43 18.41 11.43
C THR A 50 2.42 17.60 12.25
N TYR A 51 1.91 16.59 12.94
CA TYR A 51 2.72 15.67 13.71
C TYR A 51 2.35 14.23 13.39
N PHE A 52 3.36 13.45 13.02
CA PHE A 52 3.31 11.99 13.02
C PHE A 52 3.50 11.48 14.45
N LYS A 53 2.73 10.48 14.88
CA LYS A 53 2.72 10.03 16.29
C LYS A 53 2.70 8.54 16.43
N ARG A 54 3.26 7.99 17.52
CA ARG A 54 3.19 6.53 17.74
C ARG A 54 1.88 6.02 18.32
N ARG A 55 0.98 6.91 18.77
CA ARG A 55 -0.36 6.54 19.24
C ARG A 55 -1.41 7.50 18.70
N VAL A 56 -2.62 6.96 18.49
CA VAL A 56 -3.75 7.70 17.95
C VAL A 56 -4.21 8.81 18.90
N ASN A 57 -4.35 8.53 20.19
CA ASN A 57 -4.87 9.45 21.22
C ASN A 57 -4.02 10.68 21.53
N TRP A 58 -2.97 10.88 20.74
CA TRP A 58 -2.03 11.94 20.94
C TRP A 58 -2.28 13.10 19.97
N PHE A 59 -3.28 13.03 19.07
CA PHE A 59 -3.36 13.88 17.90
C PHE A 59 -3.53 15.38 18.19
N ARG A 60 -4.47 15.77 19.04
CA ARG A 60 -4.58 17.18 19.43
C ARG A 60 -3.50 17.57 20.44
N GLN A 61 -2.97 16.59 21.16
CA GLN A 61 -1.98 16.78 22.21
C GLN A 61 -0.53 16.79 21.72
N SER A 62 -0.25 16.85 20.40
CA SER A 62 1.15 16.82 19.91
C SER A 62 2.06 17.81 20.61
N PRO A 63 1.66 19.08 20.78
CA PRO A 63 2.51 20.06 21.45
C PRO A 63 2.83 19.67 22.90
N GLN A 64 1.92 18.96 23.56
CA GLN A 64 2.02 18.52 24.95
C GLN A 64 2.80 17.21 25.14
N ILE A 65 3.03 16.44 24.08
CA ILE A 65 3.91 15.27 24.13
C ILE A 65 5.35 15.77 24.27
N THR A 66 5.93 15.63 25.44
CA THR A 66 7.30 16.06 25.73
C THR A 66 8.35 15.10 25.15
N SER A 67 7.98 13.83 24.94
CA SER A 67 8.90 12.83 24.39
C SER A 67 9.04 13.00 22.87
N ASN A 68 10.22 13.44 22.46
CA ASN A 68 10.59 13.52 21.03
C ASN A 68 10.65 12.15 20.35
N LEU A 69 10.53 11.01 21.05
CA LEU A 69 10.45 9.67 20.44
C LEU A 69 9.00 9.28 20.07
N GLN A 70 8.03 10.02 20.58
CA GLN A 70 6.59 9.72 20.45
C GLN A 70 5.89 10.60 19.43
N ARG A 71 6.55 11.69 19.02
CA ARG A 71 6.08 12.63 18.00
C ARG A 71 7.20 12.93 17.02
N CYS A 72 6.82 13.16 15.78
CA CYS A 72 7.66 13.66 14.72
C CYS A 72 6.94 14.86 14.12
N ARG A 73 7.55 16.04 14.24
CA ARG A 73 7.00 17.27 13.66
C ARG A 73 7.32 17.29 12.16
N ALA A 74 6.33 17.65 11.37
CA ALA A 74 6.48 17.87 9.94
C ALA A 74 5.90 19.25 9.58
N GLU A 75 6.62 19.99 8.76
CA GLU A 75 6.26 21.33 8.29
C GLU A 75 5.41 21.22 7.01
N LEU A 76 4.76 22.32 6.63
CA LEU A 76 4.03 22.40 5.37
C LEU A 76 4.95 22.04 4.19
N ASN A 77 4.44 21.24 3.25
CA ASN A 77 5.16 20.71 2.09
C ASN A 77 6.28 19.71 2.40
N ASP A 78 6.51 19.32 3.66
CA ASP A 78 7.41 18.19 3.94
C ASP A 78 6.87 16.91 3.27
N GLU A 79 7.78 16.14 2.69
CA GLU A 79 7.47 14.89 2.00
C GLU A 79 8.16 13.70 2.68
N PHE A 80 7.39 12.64 2.90
CA PHE A 80 7.86 11.42 3.53
C PHE A 80 7.61 10.25 2.58
N THR A 81 8.69 9.55 2.21
CA THR A 81 8.52 8.28 1.50
C THR A 81 8.01 7.23 2.47
N ILE A 82 6.93 6.54 2.11
CA ILE A 82 6.30 5.53 2.95
C ILE A 82 6.34 4.16 2.28
N SER A 83 6.53 3.12 3.08
CA SER A 83 6.45 1.74 2.61
C SER A 83 5.02 1.23 2.57
N SER A 84 4.15 1.77 3.43
CA SER A 84 2.74 1.40 3.49
C SER A 84 1.92 2.44 4.25
N TYR A 85 0.64 2.54 3.92
CA TYR A 85 -0.36 3.22 4.72
C TYR A 85 -1.66 2.41 4.74
N ARG A 86 -2.44 2.54 5.82
CA ARG A 86 -3.76 1.92 5.96
C ARG A 86 -4.65 2.69 6.93
N ASN A 87 -5.95 2.42 6.89
CA ASN A 87 -6.83 2.78 8.01
C ASN A 87 -6.42 1.97 9.24
N PRO A 88 -6.37 2.57 10.44
CA PRO A 88 -6.16 1.82 11.67
C PRO A 88 -7.28 0.80 11.88
N VAL A 89 -6.93 -0.43 12.25
CA VAL A 89 -7.89 -1.54 12.47
C VAL A 89 -7.83 -1.98 13.93
N GLY A 90 -8.98 -2.32 14.50
CA GLY A 90 -9.07 -2.84 15.88
C GLY A 90 -8.85 -1.79 16.97
N LEU A 91 -8.85 -0.50 16.62
CA LEU A 91 -8.75 0.60 17.56
C LEU A 91 -10.13 1.19 17.87
N GLN A 92 -10.33 1.57 19.11
CA GLN A 92 -11.55 2.25 19.58
C GLN A 92 -11.35 3.77 19.61
N PRO A 93 -12.43 4.57 19.50
CA PRO A 93 -12.36 5.99 19.76
C PRO A 93 -11.81 6.31 21.14
N ILE A 94 -10.95 7.32 21.24
CA ILE A 94 -10.28 7.67 22.50
C ILE A 94 -10.74 9.05 22.93
N ARG A 95 -11.25 9.14 24.15
CA ARG A 95 -11.71 10.40 24.74
C ARG A 95 -10.66 10.94 25.69
N GLU A 96 -10.35 12.23 25.56
CA GLU A 96 -9.48 12.92 26.53
C GLU A 96 -10.26 13.14 27.84
N ARG A 97 -9.72 12.60 28.94
CA ARG A 97 -10.38 12.58 30.26
C ARG A 97 -9.70 13.47 31.30
N ASN A 98 -8.51 13.99 31.01
CA ASN A 98 -7.80 14.91 31.89
C ASN A 98 -8.51 16.27 31.88
N THR A 99 -9.14 16.61 33.00
CA THR A 99 -9.86 17.88 33.20
C THR A 99 -8.97 19.11 33.13
N ASN A 100 -7.65 18.95 33.26
CA ASN A 100 -6.67 20.03 33.14
C ASN A 100 -6.14 20.20 31.71
N SER A 101 -6.56 19.33 30.77
CA SER A 101 -6.16 19.44 29.37
C SER A 101 -7.04 20.43 28.62
N ILE A 102 -6.43 21.28 27.79
CA ILE A 102 -7.17 22.13 26.83
C ILE A 102 -7.97 21.32 25.81
N TYR A 103 -7.73 20.00 25.73
CA TYR A 103 -8.44 19.08 24.85
C TYR A 103 -9.49 18.24 25.60
N PHE A 104 -9.77 18.53 26.87
CA PHE A 104 -10.75 17.80 27.68
C PHE A 104 -12.08 17.63 26.95
N GLY A 105 -12.61 16.40 26.97
CA GLY A 105 -13.89 16.08 26.36
C GLY A 105 -13.84 15.78 24.86
N ASN A 106 -12.74 16.10 24.17
CA ASN A 106 -12.56 15.72 22.76
C ASN A 106 -12.51 14.20 22.60
N ILE A 107 -13.06 13.72 21.48
CA ILE A 107 -13.00 12.32 21.06
C ILE A 107 -12.19 12.26 19.77
N GLU A 108 -11.19 11.40 19.75
CA GLU A 108 -10.38 11.12 18.56
C GLU A 108 -10.80 9.77 17.99
N TYR A 109 -11.18 9.77 16.71
CA TYR A 109 -11.65 8.57 16.04
C TYR A 109 -10.55 7.99 15.14
N PRO A 110 -10.21 6.69 15.28
CA PRO A 110 -9.16 6.07 14.47
C PRO A 110 -9.36 6.22 12.96
N GLN A 111 -10.60 6.26 12.47
CA GLN A 111 -10.87 6.42 11.03
C GLN A 111 -10.43 7.77 10.45
N ASP A 112 -10.18 8.78 11.27
CA ASP A 112 -9.71 10.09 10.81
C ASP A 112 -8.20 10.13 10.56
N TYR A 113 -7.52 9.00 10.80
CA TYR A 113 -6.06 8.86 10.72
C TYR A 113 -5.64 7.86 9.67
N TRP A 114 -4.46 8.11 9.10
CA TRP A 114 -3.66 7.08 8.45
C TRP A 114 -2.70 6.45 9.47
N GLU A 115 -2.63 5.13 9.49
CA GLU A 115 -1.50 4.38 10.04
C GLU A 115 -0.47 4.20 8.93
N VAL A 116 0.74 4.69 9.12
CA VAL A 116 1.78 4.80 8.08
C VAL A 116 3.08 4.19 8.57
N THR A 117 3.83 3.60 7.64
CA THR A 117 5.20 3.15 7.88
C THR A 117 6.11 3.94 6.95
N LEU A 118 7.00 4.75 7.54
CA LEU A 118 7.98 5.56 6.83
C LEU A 118 9.12 4.68 6.35
N GLN A 119 9.59 4.86 5.10
CA GLN A 119 10.79 4.16 4.61
C GLN A 119 12.05 4.69 5.28
N ASN A 120 12.10 6.00 5.55
CA ASN A 120 13.17 6.63 6.30
C ASN A 120 12.55 7.63 7.28
N ALA A 121 12.81 7.43 8.57
CA ALA A 121 12.35 8.34 9.61
C ALA A 121 13.23 9.59 9.75
N SER A 122 14.30 9.73 8.95
CA SER A 122 15.21 10.89 8.98
C SER A 122 14.52 12.23 8.70
N GLY A 123 13.34 12.23 8.06
CA GLY A 123 12.52 13.43 7.90
C GLY A 123 12.00 14.00 9.22
N CYS A 124 11.94 13.18 10.27
CA CYS A 124 11.66 13.61 11.63
C CYS A 124 12.92 14.24 12.22
N ARG A 125 13.10 15.56 12.01
CA ARG A 125 14.23 16.32 12.57
C ARG A 125 14.42 15.91 14.05
N ASN A 126 15.60 15.38 14.37
CA ASN A 126 16.03 14.87 15.70
C ASN A 126 15.67 13.41 16.06
N GLN A 127 15.25 12.57 15.11
CA GLN A 127 15.03 11.14 15.37
C GLN A 127 15.96 10.23 14.56
N GLU A 128 17.28 10.35 14.77
CA GLU A 128 18.28 9.42 14.20
C GLU A 128 18.02 7.94 14.55
N ASN A 129 17.18 7.66 15.56
CA ASN A 129 16.78 6.31 15.99
C ASN A 129 15.25 6.06 15.91
N ALA A 130 14.50 6.83 15.13
CA ALA A 130 13.08 6.54 15.00
C ALA A 130 12.81 5.24 14.26
N SER A 131 11.94 4.40 14.84
CA SER A 131 11.41 3.27 14.07
C SER A 131 10.65 3.77 12.86
N THR A 132 10.69 2.96 11.81
CA THR A 132 9.95 3.15 10.57
C THR A 132 8.43 3.24 10.81
N GLY A 133 7.91 2.69 11.91
CA GLY A 133 6.52 2.82 12.29
C GLY A 133 6.06 1.84 13.38
N PRO A 134 4.73 1.72 13.58
CA PRO A 134 3.68 2.48 12.91
C PRO A 134 3.57 3.93 13.44
N TRP A 135 3.34 4.87 12.53
CA TRP A 135 3.04 6.27 12.82
C TRP A 135 1.58 6.58 12.46
N PHE A 136 0.95 7.47 13.20
CA PHE A 136 -0.41 7.95 12.96
C PHE A 136 -0.36 9.42 12.58
N VAL A 137 -1.04 9.76 11.48
CA VAL A 137 -1.16 11.13 10.97
C VAL A 137 -2.60 11.39 10.56
N TYR A 138 -3.10 12.58 10.84
CA TYR A 138 -4.47 12.95 10.53
C TYR A 138 -4.65 13.16 9.03
N LYS A 139 -5.68 12.53 8.48
CA LYS A 139 -5.89 12.46 7.03
C LYS A 139 -5.99 13.84 6.39
N ASN A 140 -6.68 14.78 7.03
CA ASN A 140 -6.91 16.10 6.44
C ASN A 140 -5.66 16.99 6.41
N HIS A 141 -4.59 16.62 7.13
CA HIS A 141 -3.34 17.39 7.15
C HIS A 141 -2.33 16.93 6.11
N VAL A 142 -2.64 15.88 5.36
CA VAL A 142 -1.71 15.26 4.42
C VAL A 142 -2.38 14.82 3.14
N GLN A 143 -1.59 14.78 2.08
CA GLN A 143 -1.96 14.19 0.81
C GLN A 143 -1.06 12.98 0.53
N ILE A 144 -1.66 11.89 0.07
CA ILE A 144 -0.92 10.73 -0.41
C ILE A 144 -0.70 10.88 -1.90
N LEU A 145 0.56 10.79 -2.32
CA LEU A 145 1.00 10.92 -3.70
C LEU A 145 1.68 9.62 -4.13
N GLN A 146 1.57 9.29 -5.41
CA GLN A 146 2.27 8.16 -6.03
C GLN A 146 3.06 8.70 -7.22
N ALA A 147 4.36 8.39 -7.26
CA ALA A 147 5.19 8.70 -8.42
C ALA A 147 5.79 7.41 -8.99
N PRO A 148 5.96 7.31 -10.32
CA PRO A 148 6.79 6.26 -10.92
C PRO A 148 8.22 6.38 -10.38
N GLN A 149 8.87 5.24 -10.09
CA GLN A 149 10.30 5.20 -9.70
C GLN A 149 11.24 5.61 -10.82
#